data_AF-A0A517Q2L2-F1
#
_entry.id   AF-A0A517Q2L2-F1
#
_cell.length_a   1.000
_cell.length_b   1.000
_cell.length_c   1.000
_cell.angle_alpha   90.00
_cell.angle_beta   90.00
_cell.angle_gamma   90.00
#
_symmetry.space_group_name_H-M   'P 1'
#
loop_
_entity.id
_entity.type
_entity.pdbx_description
1 polymer ?
#
loop_
_entity_poly.entity_id
_entity_poly.type
_entity_poly.pdbx_seq_one_letter_code
_entity_poly.pdbx_strand_id
1 'polypeptide(L)'
;MLNRPRIACLLFAITGVLLSAPSSFAQETGSDVSASGGKRDLSDKQEAISQQFKRFESTLHDLGEYMKKTDPARADLLFRAFGQSKQNQMTVEMQRVLQMLQEGQLGDAVERQENLLKNMQALLALLQSEDRMSEVEKEKQRLQNLLKDVNRLIGQERDVRAATERGGNPADLKDKQQKTADNAKKLEAKIDQQDAEKNNESQKSDSEQKQKESDKKSEGEQKESDSKNNKSESDKKSEQSKGSDSKGKSPQQGKSAESQKGSPQEKSPQQGQQSQQQQSQQQQSQQQQSQQGQQNQSQQSESQQQEQQQQKTPGREQLEKARQEMEKAIEELEKKQKENASKHQDEAIRKLTEAKEKLEEMLRQLREEERELKLAAMEARLQKILAQQKRVYAGTLSIDQVPEKERTSRHTARAVQLSREETLIGTEVDKAVLMIKDEGSSVAFGEALTEVREDVLSVSYRLNQTKVGTLTQEIEQDIISALEEMIEALQKEMEKSEDEKKKQQQQQQQQGAPKDKSLVDMLAEIKMLRSMQLRVNNRTRRIEKLAQEKDANRADLLEQLQNLADRQTRIQNATYILATGKNK
;
A
#
# COMPACT_ATOMS: atom_id res chain seq x y z
N MET A 1 64.15 8.86 35.96
CA MET A 1 64.38 9.71 37.15
C MET A 1 63.25 10.73 37.24
N LEU A 2 63.30 11.62 38.24
CA LEU A 2 62.38 12.69 38.65
C LEU A 2 61.88 13.59 37.46
N ASN A 3 60.80 14.38 37.53
CA ASN A 3 60.05 14.89 38.70
C ASN A 3 58.57 15.31 38.40
N ARG A 4 57.80 15.69 39.44
CA ARG A 4 56.55 16.51 39.41
C ARG A 4 56.79 17.81 40.23
N PRO A 5 56.11 18.95 39.97
CA PRO A 5 54.75 19.29 40.49
C PRO A 5 53.83 19.95 39.40
N ARG A 6 52.52 20.29 39.55
CA ARG A 6 51.55 20.62 40.66
C ARG A 6 51.44 22.12 41.07
N ILE A 7 50.27 22.47 41.64
CA ILE A 7 49.71 23.82 42.01
C ILE A 7 48.91 24.47 40.86
N ALA A 8 47.63 24.91 40.92
CA ALA A 8 46.53 24.99 41.92
C ALA A 8 46.18 26.38 42.54
N CYS A 9 44.93 26.82 42.29
CA CYS A 9 44.09 27.78 43.03
C CYS A 9 44.54 29.25 43.22
N LEU A 10 43.63 30.19 42.89
CA LEU A 10 43.15 31.20 43.87
C LEU A 10 41.74 31.72 43.52
N LEU A 11 41.03 32.20 44.54
CA LEU A 11 39.77 32.96 44.49
C LEU A 11 40.04 34.43 44.80
N PHE A 12 39.20 35.35 44.31
CA PHE A 12 39.01 36.65 44.97
C PHE A 12 37.58 37.17 44.76
N ALA A 13 37.06 37.88 45.76
CA ALA A 13 35.75 38.53 45.74
C ALA A 13 35.85 39.90 46.43
N ILE A 14 35.09 40.88 45.96
CA ILE A 14 34.98 42.22 46.57
C ILE A 14 33.51 42.65 46.52
N THR A 15 33.02 43.23 47.63
CA THR A 15 31.66 43.77 47.81
C THR A 15 31.73 45.29 48.05
N GLY A 16 30.66 46.03 47.75
CA GLY A 16 30.69 47.51 47.77
C GLY A 16 29.35 48.23 47.94
N VAL A 17 28.84 48.27 49.18
CA VAL A 17 28.11 49.35 49.90
C VAL A 17 26.94 50.12 49.22
N LEU A 18 25.87 50.31 50.01
CA LEU A 18 24.62 51.04 49.71
C LEU A 18 24.74 52.58 49.73
N LEU A 19 23.80 53.32 49.11
CA LEU A 19 22.88 54.24 49.84
C LEU A 19 21.74 54.89 49.01
N SER A 20 20.62 55.17 49.70
CA SER A 20 19.61 56.23 49.43
C SER A 20 18.61 56.11 48.25
N ALA A 21 17.54 56.91 48.33
CA ALA A 21 16.24 56.85 47.61
C ALA A 21 15.81 58.32 47.25
N PRO A 22 14.63 58.65 46.64
CA PRO A 22 13.44 57.81 46.39
C PRO A 22 12.80 57.97 44.99
N SER A 23 11.58 57.44 44.85
CA SER A 23 10.70 57.38 43.69
C SER A 23 10.73 58.54 42.69
N SER A 24 10.83 58.18 41.41
CA SER A 24 10.28 58.95 40.29
C SER A 24 9.54 57.98 39.36
N PHE A 25 8.43 58.42 38.78
CA PHE A 25 7.53 57.58 38.00
C PHE A 25 8.15 57.29 36.62
N ALA A 26 8.82 56.15 36.49
CA ALA A 26 9.43 55.68 35.24
C ALA A 26 8.59 54.55 34.64
N GLN A 27 8.35 54.61 33.33
CA GLN A 27 7.43 53.72 32.61
C GLN A 27 8.09 52.35 32.35
N GLU A 28 7.60 51.30 33.01
CA GLU A 28 8.09 49.93 32.80
C GLU A 28 7.65 49.37 31.43
N THR A 29 8.51 49.51 30.41
CA THR A 29 8.41 48.68 29.19
C THR A 29 9.00 47.29 29.47
N GLY A 30 8.19 46.44 30.11
CA GLY A 30 8.70 45.34 30.94
C GLY A 30 8.20 43.90 30.70
N SER A 31 7.59 43.53 29.56
CA SER A 31 7.30 42.10 29.28
C SER A 31 6.86 41.75 27.84
N ASP A 32 7.81 41.66 26.88
CA ASP A 32 7.53 41.02 25.56
C ASP A 32 8.73 40.24 24.96
N VAL A 33 9.61 39.69 25.80
CA VAL A 33 10.79 38.95 25.34
C VAL A 33 10.45 37.48 25.04
N SER A 34 9.67 36.83 25.91
CA SER A 34 9.39 35.38 25.86
C SER A 34 8.56 34.95 24.65
N ALA A 35 7.60 35.76 24.19
CA ALA A 35 6.80 35.45 23.00
C ALA A 35 7.68 35.41 21.73
N SER A 36 8.67 36.29 21.65
CA SER A 36 9.60 36.36 20.51
C SER A 36 10.58 35.17 20.43
N GLY A 37 10.77 34.42 21.51
CA GLY A 37 11.65 33.24 21.56
C GLY A 37 11.05 32.05 20.83
N GLY A 38 9.86 31.60 21.25
CA GLY A 38 9.18 30.45 20.65
C GLY A 38 8.81 30.64 19.18
N LYS A 39 8.49 31.89 18.77
CA LYS A 39 8.17 32.22 17.37
C LYS A 39 9.36 32.02 16.43
N ARG A 40 10.58 32.30 16.91
CA ARG A 40 11.83 32.03 16.16
C ARG A 40 12.10 30.53 16.08
N ASP A 41 12.10 29.83 17.22
CA ASP A 41 12.32 28.38 17.30
C ASP A 41 11.40 27.56 16.37
N LEU A 42 10.12 27.94 16.23
CA LEU A 42 9.21 27.32 15.26
C LEU A 42 9.54 27.66 13.80
N SER A 43 9.93 28.90 13.51
CA SER A 43 10.33 29.34 12.17
C SER A 43 11.62 28.64 11.71
N ASP A 44 12.61 28.54 12.59
CA ASP A 44 13.91 27.91 12.34
C ASP A 44 13.74 26.41 12.05
N LYS A 45 12.82 25.73 12.78
CA LYS A 45 12.44 24.34 12.54
C LYS A 45 11.72 24.16 11.19
N GLN A 46 10.79 25.05 10.84
CA GLN A 46 10.13 25.02 9.54
C GLN A 46 11.13 25.25 8.38
N GLU A 47 12.16 26.09 8.58
CA GLU A 47 13.22 26.25 7.59
C GLU A 47 14.04 24.96 7.41
N ALA A 48 14.46 24.33 8.51
CA ALA A 48 15.17 23.06 8.46
C ALA A 48 14.39 21.99 7.69
N ILE A 49 13.08 21.86 7.94
CA ILE A 49 12.18 20.96 7.21
C ILE A 49 12.12 21.34 5.71
N SER A 50 12.00 22.62 5.36
CA SER A 50 12.00 23.08 3.97
C SER A 50 13.32 22.76 3.25
N GLN A 51 14.46 22.92 3.92
CA GLN A 51 15.78 22.58 3.37
C GLN A 51 15.96 21.06 3.21
N GLN A 52 15.50 20.26 4.17
CA GLN A 52 15.51 18.79 4.08
C GLN A 52 14.65 18.30 2.92
N PHE A 53 13.43 18.81 2.78
CA PHE A 53 12.51 18.41 1.72
C PHE A 53 13.04 18.79 0.32
N LYS A 54 13.67 19.96 0.16
CA LYS A 54 14.37 20.34 -1.09
C LYS A 54 15.47 19.36 -1.48
N ARG A 55 16.22 18.82 -0.49
CA ARG A 55 17.25 17.79 -0.74
C ARG A 55 16.62 16.46 -1.13
N PHE A 56 15.62 16.00 -0.38
CA PHE A 56 14.83 14.80 -0.69
C PHE A 56 14.24 14.86 -2.10
N GLU A 57 13.65 15.99 -2.48
CA GLU A 57 13.08 16.23 -3.81
C GLU A 57 14.15 16.13 -4.92
N SER A 58 15.36 16.64 -4.73
CA SER A 58 16.48 16.39 -5.67
C SER A 58 16.85 14.90 -5.71
N THR A 59 17.03 14.28 -4.54
CA THR A 59 17.42 12.87 -4.44
C THR A 59 16.45 11.93 -5.15
N LEU A 60 15.13 12.19 -5.14
CA LEU A 60 14.15 11.43 -5.91
C LEU A 60 14.45 11.48 -7.42
N HIS A 61 14.70 12.67 -7.96
CA HIS A 61 15.03 12.87 -9.37
C HIS A 61 16.36 12.21 -9.74
N ASP A 62 17.40 12.44 -8.93
CA ASP A 62 18.77 12.00 -9.22
C ASP A 62 18.92 10.47 -9.08
N LEU A 63 18.21 9.86 -8.12
CA LEU A 63 18.08 8.40 -8.02
C LEU A 63 17.25 7.84 -9.18
N GLY A 64 16.19 8.52 -9.61
CA GLY A 64 15.42 8.15 -10.79
C GLY A 64 16.27 8.10 -12.06
N GLU A 65 17.10 9.12 -12.31
CA GLU A 65 18.04 9.15 -13.44
C GLU A 65 19.06 8.00 -13.39
N TYR A 66 19.57 7.68 -12.20
CA TYR A 66 20.47 6.54 -12.00
C TYR A 66 19.77 5.20 -12.29
N MET A 67 18.54 5.01 -11.80
CA MET A 67 17.82 3.74 -11.90
C MET A 67 17.23 3.45 -13.29
N LYS A 68 17.08 4.45 -14.19
CA LYS A 68 16.54 4.30 -15.56
C LYS A 68 17.07 3.10 -16.37
N LYS A 69 18.29 2.63 -16.10
CA LYS A 69 18.96 1.53 -16.83
C LYS A 69 18.93 0.18 -16.10
N THR A 70 18.73 0.18 -14.79
CA THR A 70 18.82 -1.01 -13.93
C THR A 70 17.45 -1.44 -13.41
N ASP A 71 16.57 -0.47 -13.15
CA ASP A 71 15.20 -0.65 -12.70
C ASP A 71 14.33 0.49 -13.28
N PRO A 72 13.82 0.33 -14.51
CA PRO A 72 13.03 1.35 -15.18
C PRO A 72 11.67 1.61 -14.52
N ALA A 73 11.14 0.66 -13.73
CA ALA A 73 9.86 0.78 -13.06
C ALA A 73 9.99 1.72 -11.84
N ARG A 74 11.00 1.48 -11.00
CA ARG A 74 11.32 2.32 -9.84
C ARG A 74 11.85 3.68 -10.23
N ALA A 75 12.55 3.78 -11.36
CA ALA A 75 12.82 5.08 -11.98
C ALA A 75 11.51 5.83 -12.32
N ASP A 76 10.57 5.19 -13.03
CA ASP A 76 9.25 5.76 -13.35
C ASP A 76 8.48 6.16 -12.06
N LEU A 77 8.61 5.43 -10.95
CA LEU A 77 7.99 5.77 -9.67
C LEU A 77 8.63 7.00 -9.01
N LEU A 78 9.96 7.03 -8.91
CA LEU A 78 10.71 8.15 -8.34
C LEU A 78 10.45 9.46 -9.10
N PHE A 79 10.35 9.40 -10.44
CA PHE A 79 9.94 10.54 -11.26
C PHE A 79 8.48 10.96 -11.06
N ARG A 80 7.55 10.04 -10.78
CA ARG A 80 6.16 10.40 -10.41
C ARG A 80 6.12 11.11 -9.07
N ALA A 81 6.81 10.60 -8.05
CA ALA A 81 6.87 11.25 -6.74
C ALA A 81 7.51 12.64 -6.83
N PHE A 82 8.62 12.78 -7.55
CA PHE A 82 9.20 14.09 -7.87
C PHE A 82 8.21 15.01 -8.60
N GLY A 83 7.52 14.50 -9.64
CA GLY A 83 6.52 15.25 -10.40
C GLY A 83 5.33 15.71 -9.55
N GLN A 84 4.82 14.86 -8.67
CA GLN A 84 3.72 15.15 -7.75
C GLN A 84 4.12 16.20 -6.71
N SER A 85 5.36 16.13 -6.17
CA SER A 85 5.92 17.16 -5.29
C SER A 85 5.94 18.55 -5.97
N LYS A 86 6.40 18.60 -7.23
CA LYS A 86 6.38 19.82 -8.04
C LYS A 86 4.98 20.31 -8.37
N GLN A 87 4.06 19.42 -8.74
CA GLN A 87 2.68 19.74 -9.09
C GLN A 87 1.91 20.30 -7.90
N ASN A 88 2.06 19.68 -6.72
CA ASN A 88 1.44 20.13 -5.47
C ASN A 88 2.20 21.31 -4.83
N GLN A 89 3.20 21.87 -5.52
CA GLN A 89 4.02 23.02 -5.10
C GLN A 89 4.57 22.90 -3.67
N MET A 90 4.86 21.69 -3.19
CA MET A 90 5.13 21.42 -1.76
C MET A 90 6.27 22.29 -1.22
N THR A 91 7.32 22.44 -2.02
CA THR A 91 8.49 23.28 -1.74
C THR A 91 8.16 24.78 -1.61
N VAL A 92 7.11 25.26 -2.30
CA VAL A 92 6.61 26.65 -2.23
C VAL A 92 5.65 26.82 -1.05
N GLU A 93 4.75 25.85 -0.81
CA GLU A 93 3.87 25.87 0.37
C GLU A 93 4.67 25.83 1.68
N MET A 94 5.77 25.08 1.74
CA MET A 94 6.71 25.14 2.87
C MET A 94 7.29 26.54 3.12
N GLN A 95 7.54 27.31 2.06
CA GLN A 95 8.05 28.69 2.15
C GLN A 95 6.94 29.67 2.54
N ARG A 96 5.70 29.45 2.08
CA ARG A 96 4.51 30.21 2.51
C ARG A 96 4.23 29.99 4.01
N VAL A 97 4.28 28.75 4.49
CA VAL A 97 4.18 28.41 5.92
C VAL A 97 5.29 29.08 6.73
N LEU A 98 6.53 29.04 6.26
CA LEU A 98 7.67 29.71 6.93
C LEU A 98 7.43 31.22 7.07
N GLN A 99 6.98 31.89 6.01
CA GLN A 99 6.65 33.32 6.04
C GLN A 99 5.50 33.59 7.03
N MET A 100 4.42 32.79 7.00
CA MET A 100 3.29 32.93 7.92
C MET A 100 3.68 32.70 9.39
N LEU A 101 4.64 31.81 9.69
CA LEU A 101 5.18 31.64 11.05
C LEU A 101 6.01 32.84 11.50
N GLN A 102 6.83 33.42 10.61
CA GLN A 102 7.60 34.63 10.89
C GLN A 102 6.68 35.84 11.14
N GLU A 103 5.67 36.04 10.29
CA GLU A 103 4.68 37.12 10.41
C GLU A 103 3.74 36.89 11.60
N GLY A 104 3.37 35.64 11.90
CA GLY A 104 2.58 35.23 13.07
C GLY A 104 1.14 34.82 12.77
N GLN A 105 0.83 34.54 11.51
CA GLN A 105 -0.48 34.04 11.05
C GLN A 105 -0.64 32.55 11.41
N LEU A 106 -0.70 32.24 12.71
CA LEU A 106 -0.68 30.85 13.18
C LEU A 106 -1.89 30.02 12.71
N GLY A 107 -3.06 30.63 12.52
CA GLY A 107 -4.24 29.95 11.96
C GLY A 107 -4.02 29.50 10.51
N ASP A 108 -3.69 30.46 9.63
CA ASP A 108 -3.43 30.21 8.20
C ASP A 108 -2.26 29.24 7.99
N ALA A 109 -1.24 29.30 8.87
CA ALA A 109 -0.12 28.38 8.88
C ALA A 109 -0.55 26.94 9.20
N VAL A 110 -1.44 26.72 10.17
CA VAL A 110 -1.94 25.38 10.53
C VAL A 110 -2.74 24.75 9.39
N GLU A 111 -3.67 25.48 8.76
CA GLU A 111 -4.44 24.94 7.63
C GLU A 111 -3.52 24.54 6.45
N ARG A 112 -2.48 25.34 6.16
CA ARG A 112 -1.48 24.99 5.15
C ARG A 112 -0.60 23.82 5.57
N GLN A 113 -0.23 23.71 6.85
CA GLN A 113 0.52 22.56 7.37
C GLN A 113 -0.30 21.25 7.27
N GLU A 114 -1.60 21.27 7.57
CA GLU A 114 -2.45 20.09 7.36
C GLU A 114 -2.50 19.65 5.89
N ASN A 115 -2.67 20.60 4.96
CA ASN A 115 -2.73 20.28 3.53
C ASN A 115 -1.35 19.84 2.98
N LEU A 116 -0.25 20.38 3.51
CA LEU A 116 1.10 19.92 3.24
C LEU A 116 1.33 18.48 3.77
N LEU A 117 0.81 18.14 4.96
CA LEU A 117 0.88 16.80 5.52
C LEU A 117 0.09 15.78 4.70
N LYS A 118 -1.13 16.12 4.25
CA LYS A 118 -1.92 15.28 3.32
C LYS A 118 -1.14 15.03 2.02
N ASN A 119 -0.49 16.06 1.48
CA ASN A 119 0.37 15.93 0.30
C ASN A 119 1.61 15.04 0.56
N MET A 120 2.24 15.13 1.73
CA MET A 120 3.34 14.21 2.11
C MET A 120 2.88 12.76 2.25
N GLN A 121 1.71 12.52 2.85
CA GLN A 121 1.13 11.19 3.02
C GLN A 121 0.83 10.55 1.65
N ALA A 122 0.26 11.30 0.72
CA ALA A 122 0.06 10.85 -0.67
C ALA A 122 1.39 10.53 -1.37
N LEU A 123 2.44 11.35 -1.16
CA LEU A 123 3.77 11.12 -1.74
C LEU A 123 4.44 9.86 -1.18
N LEU A 124 4.29 9.62 0.13
CA LEU A 124 4.82 8.45 0.82
C LEU A 124 4.10 7.18 0.37
N ALA A 125 2.76 7.21 0.30
CA ALA A 125 1.96 6.11 -0.21
C ALA A 125 2.32 5.76 -1.67
N LEU A 126 2.55 6.76 -2.52
CA LEU A 126 3.07 6.53 -3.87
C LEU A 126 4.44 5.86 -3.84
N LEU A 127 5.41 6.38 -3.06
CA LEU A 127 6.76 5.82 -2.98
C LEU A 127 6.80 4.39 -2.41
N GLN A 128 5.85 4.03 -1.55
CA GLN A 128 5.70 2.68 -1.01
C GLN A 128 4.91 1.73 -1.94
N SER A 129 4.13 2.26 -2.89
CA SER A 129 3.17 1.47 -3.68
C SER A 129 3.80 0.37 -4.55
N GLU A 130 5.03 0.54 -5.02
CA GLU A 130 5.72 -0.42 -5.89
C GLU A 130 6.28 -1.62 -5.11
N ASP A 131 7.02 -1.36 -4.03
CA ASP A 131 7.44 -2.40 -3.08
C ASP A 131 6.21 -3.16 -2.58
N ARG A 132 5.14 -2.42 -2.24
CA ARG A 132 3.87 -2.95 -1.76
C ARG A 132 3.13 -3.82 -2.79
N MET A 133 3.08 -3.44 -4.07
CA MET A 133 2.52 -4.32 -5.11
C MET A 133 3.29 -5.63 -5.20
N SER A 134 4.64 -5.59 -5.11
CA SER A 134 5.44 -6.82 -5.11
C SER A 134 5.21 -7.67 -3.85
N GLU A 135 5.05 -7.05 -2.66
CA GLU A 135 4.69 -7.75 -1.43
C GLU A 135 3.33 -8.43 -1.53
N VAL A 136 2.31 -7.71 -2.00
CA VAL A 136 0.94 -8.20 -2.14
C VAL A 136 0.88 -9.36 -3.13
N GLU A 137 1.59 -9.28 -4.26
CA GLU A 137 1.67 -10.39 -5.21
C GLU A 137 2.37 -11.63 -4.62
N LYS A 138 3.54 -11.44 -3.98
CA LYS A 138 4.26 -12.53 -3.28
C LYS A 138 3.39 -13.18 -2.20
N GLU A 139 2.68 -12.39 -1.40
CA GLU A 139 1.80 -12.90 -0.34
C GLU A 139 0.59 -13.63 -0.94
N LYS A 140 -0.04 -13.11 -2.00
CA LYS A 140 -1.08 -13.85 -2.75
C LYS A 140 -0.57 -15.21 -3.22
N GLN A 141 0.61 -15.27 -3.84
CA GLN A 141 1.21 -16.54 -4.28
C GLN A 141 1.52 -17.47 -3.09
N ARG A 142 1.97 -16.93 -1.95
CA ARG A 142 2.20 -17.68 -0.70
C ARG A 142 0.90 -18.32 -0.19
N LEU A 143 -0.15 -17.52 -0.02
CA LEU A 143 -1.46 -17.98 0.46
C LEU A 143 -2.14 -18.95 -0.52
N GLN A 144 -2.02 -18.76 -1.84
CA GLN A 144 -2.52 -19.72 -2.83
C GLN A 144 -1.87 -21.10 -2.67
N ASN A 145 -0.55 -21.13 -2.44
CA ASN A 145 0.19 -22.38 -2.21
C ASN A 145 -0.20 -23.04 -0.88
N LEU A 146 -0.36 -22.26 0.20
CA LEU A 146 -0.83 -22.78 1.49
C LEU A 146 -2.26 -23.30 1.40
N LEU A 147 -3.16 -22.59 0.71
CA LEU A 147 -4.54 -23.02 0.47
C LEU A 147 -4.58 -24.32 -0.35
N LYS A 148 -3.69 -24.50 -1.33
CA LYS A 148 -3.55 -25.77 -2.08
C LYS A 148 -3.11 -26.92 -1.17
N ASP A 149 -2.17 -26.67 -0.25
CA ASP A 149 -1.74 -27.66 0.75
C ASP A 149 -2.84 -27.99 1.77
N VAL A 150 -3.59 -27.01 2.27
CA VAL A 150 -4.73 -27.22 3.19
C VAL A 150 -5.86 -28.00 2.50
N ASN A 151 -6.22 -27.68 1.25
CA ASN A 151 -7.23 -28.47 0.51
C ASN A 151 -6.78 -29.92 0.29
N ARG A 152 -5.47 -30.17 0.10
CA ARG A 152 -4.91 -31.54 0.05
C ARG A 152 -5.02 -32.27 1.39
N LEU A 153 -4.78 -31.59 2.52
CA LEU A 153 -5.00 -32.17 3.86
C LEU A 153 -6.48 -32.48 4.11
N ILE A 154 -7.39 -31.59 3.72
CA ILE A 154 -8.85 -31.81 3.84
C ILE A 154 -9.27 -33.06 3.03
N GLY A 155 -8.70 -33.25 1.83
CA GLY A 155 -8.91 -34.46 1.03
C GLY A 155 -8.40 -35.72 1.75
N GLN A 156 -7.14 -35.70 2.19
CA GLN A 156 -6.53 -36.83 2.92
C GLN A 156 -7.32 -37.21 4.17
N GLU A 157 -7.71 -36.25 5.00
CA GLU A 157 -8.45 -36.53 6.23
C GLU A 157 -9.86 -37.10 5.95
N ARG A 158 -10.55 -36.59 4.92
CA ARG A 158 -11.83 -37.16 4.45
C ARG A 158 -11.67 -38.59 3.94
N ASP A 159 -10.58 -38.91 3.24
CA ASP A 159 -10.30 -40.27 2.78
C ASP A 159 -10.04 -41.26 3.93
N VAL A 160 -9.36 -40.83 5.01
CA VAL A 160 -9.17 -41.66 6.21
C VAL A 160 -10.49 -41.81 6.96
N ARG A 161 -11.22 -40.72 7.19
CA ARG A 161 -12.55 -40.70 7.84
C ARG A 161 -13.54 -41.64 7.17
N ALA A 162 -13.66 -41.56 5.84
CA ALA A 162 -14.50 -42.45 5.05
C ALA A 162 -14.00 -43.91 5.04
N ALA A 163 -12.73 -44.17 5.37
CA ALA A 163 -12.21 -45.53 5.57
C ALA A 163 -12.45 -46.06 7.00
N THR A 164 -12.46 -45.18 8.02
CA THR A 164 -12.87 -45.51 9.39
C THR A 164 -14.33 -45.96 9.43
N GLU A 165 -15.23 -45.18 8.82
CA GLU A 165 -16.67 -45.49 8.72
C GLU A 165 -16.96 -46.80 7.98
N ARG A 166 -16.24 -47.08 6.89
CA ARG A 166 -16.31 -48.36 6.16
C ARG A 166 -15.69 -49.54 6.93
N GLY A 167 -15.32 -49.34 8.19
CA GLY A 167 -14.87 -50.41 9.07
C GLY A 167 -13.49 -50.96 8.75
N GLY A 168 -12.61 -50.19 8.09
CA GLY A 168 -11.28 -50.62 7.66
C GLY A 168 -10.38 -51.23 8.74
N ASN A 169 -9.33 -51.93 8.33
CA ASN A 169 -8.32 -52.52 9.22
C ASN A 169 -7.67 -51.42 10.10
N PRO A 170 -7.70 -51.52 11.45
CA PRO A 170 -7.13 -50.49 12.33
C PRO A 170 -5.67 -50.13 12.05
N ALA A 171 -4.84 -51.09 11.62
CA ALA A 171 -3.44 -50.82 11.27
C ALA A 171 -3.35 -49.91 10.03
N ASP A 172 -4.03 -50.27 8.93
CA ASP A 172 -4.03 -49.48 7.69
C ASP A 172 -4.69 -48.10 7.86
N LEU A 173 -5.64 -47.98 8.79
CA LEU A 173 -6.25 -46.69 9.17
C LEU A 173 -5.25 -45.84 9.96
N LYS A 174 -4.59 -46.40 10.98
CA LYS A 174 -3.56 -45.71 11.77
C LYS A 174 -2.43 -45.20 10.88
N ASP A 175 -1.93 -46.05 9.99
CA ASP A 175 -0.85 -45.73 9.05
C ASP A 175 -1.22 -44.62 8.05
N LYS A 176 -2.50 -44.44 7.74
CA LYS A 176 -3.00 -43.33 6.92
C LYS A 176 -3.16 -42.06 7.76
N GLN A 177 -3.76 -42.17 8.94
CA GLN A 177 -3.93 -41.06 9.88
C GLN A 177 -2.59 -40.43 10.26
N GLN A 178 -1.58 -41.26 10.55
CA GLN A 178 -0.19 -40.83 10.79
C GLN A 178 0.36 -40.04 9.61
N LYS A 179 0.15 -40.50 8.37
CA LYS A 179 0.60 -39.79 7.16
C LYS A 179 -0.10 -38.44 6.97
N THR A 180 -1.39 -38.31 7.32
CA THR A 180 -2.09 -37.02 7.30
C THR A 180 -1.55 -36.08 8.39
N ALA A 181 -1.38 -36.56 9.63
CA ALA A 181 -0.80 -35.80 10.74
C ALA A 181 0.64 -35.33 10.44
N ASP A 182 1.48 -36.21 9.88
CA ASP A 182 2.84 -35.88 9.45
C ASP A 182 2.85 -34.84 8.31
N ASN A 183 1.85 -34.84 7.44
CA ASN A 183 1.71 -33.83 6.38
C ASN A 183 1.21 -32.50 6.95
N ALA A 184 0.30 -32.50 7.92
CA ALA A 184 -0.10 -31.29 8.65
C ALA A 184 1.09 -30.68 9.40
N LYS A 185 1.89 -31.50 10.08
CA LYS A 185 3.14 -31.09 10.76
C LYS A 185 4.17 -30.47 9.81
N LYS A 186 4.31 -31.00 8.59
CA LYS A 186 5.17 -30.41 7.54
C LYS A 186 4.62 -29.07 7.04
N LEU A 187 3.30 -28.91 6.99
CA LEU A 187 2.67 -27.63 6.61
C LEU A 187 2.81 -26.58 7.71
N GLU A 188 2.66 -26.96 8.99
CA GLU A 188 2.97 -26.11 10.14
C GLU A 188 4.42 -25.62 10.09
N ALA A 189 5.39 -26.53 9.96
CA ALA A 189 6.80 -26.17 9.86
C ALA A 189 7.12 -25.28 8.65
N LYS A 190 6.47 -25.50 7.51
CA LYS A 190 6.57 -24.64 6.31
C LYS A 190 6.00 -23.24 6.56
N ILE A 191 4.87 -23.13 7.25
CA ILE A 191 4.27 -21.83 7.61
C ILE A 191 5.18 -21.10 8.61
N ASP A 192 5.60 -21.76 9.68
CA ASP A 192 6.47 -21.16 10.70
C ASP A 192 7.83 -20.72 10.12
N GLN A 193 8.37 -21.46 9.14
CA GLN A 193 9.54 -21.03 8.36
C GLN A 193 9.24 -19.77 7.52
N GLN A 194 8.16 -19.77 6.73
CA GLN A 194 7.81 -18.64 5.86
C GLN A 194 7.46 -17.36 6.65
N ASP A 195 6.81 -17.51 7.80
CA ASP A 195 6.53 -16.41 8.71
C ASP A 195 7.86 -15.89 9.31
N ALA A 196 8.79 -16.77 9.71
CA ALA A 196 10.11 -16.35 10.18
C ALA A 196 10.95 -15.65 9.08
N GLU A 197 10.94 -16.14 7.84
CA GLU A 197 11.59 -15.51 6.70
C GLU A 197 11.04 -14.09 6.46
N LYS A 198 9.71 -13.95 6.39
CA LYS A 198 9.04 -12.66 6.20
C LYS A 198 9.37 -11.65 7.29
N ASN A 199 9.31 -12.05 8.57
CA ASN A 199 9.66 -11.16 9.69
C ASN A 199 11.14 -10.75 9.68
N ASN A 200 12.05 -11.60 9.18
CA ASN A 200 13.47 -11.24 9.02
C ASN A 200 13.71 -10.27 7.85
N GLU A 201 12.94 -10.35 6.77
CA GLU A 201 12.98 -9.35 5.69
C GLU A 201 12.51 -7.97 6.18
N SER A 202 11.39 -7.92 6.92
CA SER A 202 10.87 -6.69 7.52
C SER A 202 11.81 -6.05 8.56
N GLN A 203 12.69 -6.82 9.20
CA GLN A 203 13.70 -6.28 10.14
C GLN A 203 14.96 -5.75 9.43
N LYS A 204 15.28 -6.24 8.22
CA LYS A 204 16.45 -5.76 7.46
C LYS A 204 16.25 -4.36 6.88
N SER A 205 15.05 -4.06 6.37
CA SER A 205 14.71 -2.74 5.84
C SER A 205 14.83 -1.63 6.90
N ASP A 206 14.34 -1.88 8.12
CA ASP A 206 14.49 -0.96 9.26
C ASP A 206 15.94 -0.86 9.78
N SER A 207 16.72 -1.93 9.65
CA SER A 207 18.14 -1.95 10.05
C SER A 207 19.02 -1.08 9.14
N GLU A 208 18.80 -1.10 7.82
CA GLU A 208 19.60 -0.31 6.86
C GLU A 208 19.36 1.21 6.94
N GLN A 209 18.22 1.64 7.50
CA GLN A 209 18.00 3.05 7.80
C GLN A 209 18.83 3.51 9.00
N LYS A 210 18.95 2.70 10.05
CA LYS A 210 19.65 3.06 11.30
C LYS A 210 21.18 3.09 11.16
N GLN A 211 21.78 2.34 10.24
CA GLN A 211 23.26 2.34 10.06
C GLN A 211 23.80 3.51 9.22
N LYS A 212 22.96 4.33 8.56
CA LYS A 212 23.43 5.45 7.72
C LYS A 212 23.60 6.80 8.44
N GLU A 213 23.18 6.92 9.71
CA GLU A 213 23.44 8.14 10.50
C GLU A 213 24.73 8.11 11.33
N SER A 214 25.33 6.93 11.54
CA SER A 214 26.50 6.76 12.42
C SER A 214 27.88 6.91 11.76
N ASP A 215 27.97 6.82 10.42
CA ASP A 215 29.25 6.81 9.68
C ASP A 215 29.53 8.09 8.87
N LYS A 216 29.65 9.22 9.58
CA LYS A 216 30.20 10.44 8.97
C LYS A 216 30.96 11.38 9.92
N LYS A 217 31.89 10.82 10.71
CA LYS A 217 32.77 11.66 11.56
C LYS A 217 34.16 11.11 11.91
N SER A 218 35.00 10.82 10.91
CA SER A 218 36.45 11.13 10.97
C SER A 218 37.16 10.91 9.63
N GLU A 219 37.98 11.87 9.21
CA GLU A 219 39.05 11.74 8.22
C GLU A 219 40.26 12.57 8.69
N GLY A 220 41.48 12.11 8.37
CA GLY A 220 42.75 12.65 8.88
C GLY A 220 43.26 11.89 10.12
N GLU A 221 44.48 11.36 10.19
CA GLU A 221 45.68 11.58 9.35
C GLU A 221 46.42 10.28 8.96
N GLN A 222 47.53 10.42 8.24
CA GLN A 222 48.29 9.37 7.55
C GLN A 222 49.25 8.58 8.46
N LYS A 223 49.56 7.32 8.08
CA LYS A 223 50.93 6.93 7.69
C LYS A 223 51.05 5.57 7.00
N GLU A 224 52.13 5.43 6.24
CA GLU A 224 52.53 4.23 5.51
C GLU A 224 53.29 3.23 6.41
N SER A 225 53.21 1.92 6.13
CA SER A 225 54.40 1.08 5.85
C SER A 225 54.06 -0.40 5.57
N ASP A 226 54.29 -0.79 4.32
CA ASP A 226 54.99 -2.00 3.84
C ASP A 226 54.76 -3.43 4.44
N SER A 227 54.57 -4.36 3.49
CA SER A 227 55.15 -5.72 3.43
C SER A 227 54.55 -6.95 4.13
N LYS A 228 54.45 -7.99 3.27
CA LYS A 228 54.67 -9.44 3.49
C LYS A 228 53.62 -10.29 4.24
N ASN A 229 52.72 -10.84 3.42
CA ASN A 229 52.76 -12.27 3.03
C ASN A 229 53.31 -13.28 4.06
N ASN A 230 52.46 -14.21 4.52
CA ASN A 230 52.75 -15.63 4.26
C ASN A 230 51.52 -16.56 4.27
N LYS A 231 51.71 -17.73 3.64
CA LYS A 231 50.75 -18.79 3.37
C LYS A 231 51.02 -20.02 4.25
N SER A 232 49.98 -20.66 4.80
CA SER A 232 49.87 -22.08 5.27
C SER A 232 48.45 -22.25 5.83
N GLU A 233 47.54 -23.13 5.42
CA GLU A 233 47.60 -24.53 4.94
C GLU A 233 48.17 -25.53 5.95
N SER A 234 47.29 -26.35 6.55
CA SER A 234 47.41 -27.75 7.00
C SER A 234 46.85 -28.05 8.42
N ASP A 235 46.47 -29.27 8.81
CA ASP A 235 45.80 -30.42 8.12
C ASP A 235 45.48 -31.51 9.19
N LYS A 236 44.48 -32.38 8.96
CA LYS A 236 44.19 -33.66 9.67
C LYS A 236 43.88 -33.62 11.19
N LYS A 237 43.54 -34.74 11.87
CA LYS A 237 42.56 -35.85 11.62
C LYS A 237 42.70 -36.91 12.73
N SER A 238 41.64 -37.15 13.54
CA SER A 238 41.32 -38.42 14.25
C SER A 238 40.03 -38.22 15.09
N GLU A 239 39.03 -39.10 15.25
CA GLU A 239 38.97 -40.57 15.48
C GLU A 239 39.55 -41.02 16.85
N GLN A 240 39.02 -41.98 17.64
CA GLN A 240 37.65 -42.55 17.79
C GLN A 240 37.55 -43.48 19.04
N SER A 241 36.59 -43.26 19.98
CA SER A 241 36.21 -44.16 21.11
C SER A 241 34.92 -43.65 21.80
N LYS A 242 33.88 -44.36 22.31
CA LYS A 242 33.46 -45.77 22.57
C LYS A 242 33.81 -46.45 23.94
N GLY A 243 32.74 -46.90 24.64
CA GLY A 243 32.71 -47.74 25.88
C GLY A 243 32.92 -46.98 27.21
N SER A 244 32.53 -47.43 28.42
CA SER A 244 31.60 -48.48 28.95
C SER A 244 31.81 -48.62 30.49
N ASP A 245 30.90 -48.97 31.41
CA ASP A 245 29.43 -49.19 31.44
C ASP A 245 28.93 -49.31 32.93
N SER A 246 27.60 -49.35 33.16
CA SER A 246 26.88 -50.02 34.29
C SER A 246 26.66 -49.36 35.68
N LYS A 247 25.36 -49.23 36.03
CA LYS A 247 24.66 -49.57 37.31
C LYS A 247 24.98 -48.85 38.65
N GLY A 248 23.92 -48.37 39.35
CA GLY A 248 23.98 -48.10 40.81
C GLY A 248 22.70 -47.51 41.46
N LYS A 249 21.91 -48.36 42.15
CA LYS A 249 20.64 -48.10 42.89
C LYS A 249 20.47 -46.81 43.75
N SER A 250 19.21 -46.33 43.82
CA SER A 250 18.56 -45.49 44.87
C SER A 250 18.27 -46.30 46.18
N PRO A 251 17.57 -45.84 47.26
CA PRO A 251 16.65 -44.67 47.43
C PRO A 251 16.77 -43.89 48.78
N GLN A 252 15.85 -42.94 49.08
CA GLN A 252 14.85 -43.04 50.19
C GLN A 252 14.01 -41.73 50.45
N GLN A 253 12.69 -41.92 50.63
CA GLN A 253 11.58 -41.18 51.33
C GLN A 253 11.73 -39.73 51.87
N GLY A 254 10.64 -38.95 52.10
CA GLY A 254 9.17 -39.24 52.10
C GLY A 254 8.28 -37.97 52.01
N LYS A 255 6.96 -38.07 51.73
CA LYS A 255 5.78 -38.08 52.66
C LYS A 255 5.54 -36.75 53.43
N SER A 256 4.33 -36.19 53.64
CA SER A 256 2.89 -36.37 53.25
C SER A 256 2.13 -35.05 53.60
N ALA A 257 0.83 -34.75 53.40
CA ALA A 257 -0.45 -35.41 53.04
C ALA A 257 -1.18 -34.58 51.92
N GLU A 258 -2.48 -34.63 51.50
CA GLU A 258 -3.83 -35.01 52.02
C GLU A 258 -4.44 -34.04 53.08
N SER A 259 -5.76 -33.75 53.16
CA SER A 259 -7.00 -34.42 52.64
C SER A 259 -8.21 -33.50 52.32
N GLN A 260 -9.06 -33.89 51.34
CA GLN A 260 -10.56 -33.91 51.33
C GLN A 260 -11.44 -32.63 51.63
N LYS A 261 -12.75 -32.50 51.30
CA LYS A 261 -13.76 -33.11 50.37
C LYS A 261 -15.15 -32.43 50.61
N GLY A 262 -15.99 -32.14 49.59
CA GLY A 262 -17.38 -31.69 49.87
C GLY A 262 -18.28 -31.24 48.69
N SER A 263 -19.55 -31.68 48.69
CA SER A 263 -20.74 -31.33 47.86
C SER A 263 -21.99 -31.96 48.56
N PRO A 264 -23.28 -31.80 48.16
CA PRO A 264 -23.91 -31.10 47.00
C PRO A 264 -25.23 -30.30 47.30
N GLN A 265 -25.97 -29.85 46.25
CA GLN A 265 -27.46 -29.70 46.16
C GLN A 265 -28.20 -28.64 47.06
N GLU A 266 -29.40 -28.08 46.78
CA GLU A 266 -30.31 -27.98 45.59
C GLU A 266 -31.45 -26.92 45.81
N LYS A 267 -32.21 -26.58 44.75
CA LYS A 267 -33.60 -26.02 44.69
C LYS A 267 -33.90 -24.49 44.74
N SER A 268 -34.94 -24.15 43.95
CA SER A 268 -35.75 -22.90 43.88
C SER A 268 -37.20 -23.23 44.40
N PRO A 269 -38.33 -22.45 44.22
CA PRO A 269 -38.60 -21.22 43.42
C PRO A 269 -39.64 -20.20 44.02
N GLN A 270 -40.13 -19.28 43.15
CA GLN A 270 -41.51 -18.71 43.04
C GLN A 270 -41.97 -17.35 43.67
N GLN A 271 -42.31 -16.41 42.77
CA GLN A 271 -43.58 -15.63 42.58
C GLN A 271 -44.01 -14.41 43.45
N GLY A 272 -44.77 -13.51 42.78
CA GLY A 272 -45.41 -12.26 43.27
C GLY A 272 -44.93 -11.02 42.48
N GLN A 273 -45.57 -10.44 41.44
CA GLN A 273 -46.94 -9.87 41.25
C GLN A 273 -47.31 -8.76 42.26
N GLN A 274 -47.89 -7.60 41.90
CA GLN A 274 -48.12 -6.92 40.60
C GLN A 274 -48.58 -5.45 40.84
N SER A 275 -48.50 -4.56 39.83
CA SER A 275 -49.12 -3.20 39.79
C SER A 275 -48.42 -2.10 40.65
N GLN A 276 -48.55 -0.78 40.40
CA GLN A 276 -49.32 -0.02 39.39
C GLN A 276 -48.58 1.28 38.93
N GLN A 277 -49.21 2.07 38.03
CA GLN A 277 -48.61 3.19 37.27
C GLN A 277 -48.56 4.57 37.97
N GLN A 278 -47.65 5.45 37.50
CA GLN A 278 -47.78 6.92 37.16
C GLN A 278 -48.53 7.90 38.12
N GLN A 279 -48.20 9.19 38.26
CA GLN A 279 -47.17 10.06 37.63
C GLN A 279 -47.11 11.46 38.31
N SER A 280 -45.90 11.94 38.63
CA SER A 280 -45.52 13.37 38.80
C SER A 280 -44.00 13.44 39.07
N GLN A 281 -43.13 14.00 38.24
CA GLN A 281 -42.93 15.42 37.89
C GLN A 281 -42.76 16.39 39.08
N GLN A 282 -41.57 16.39 39.69
CA GLN A 282 -40.67 17.57 39.77
C GLN A 282 -39.38 17.26 40.58
N GLN A 283 -38.23 17.12 39.90
CA GLN A 283 -36.95 17.76 40.25
C GLN A 283 -35.81 17.30 39.32
N GLN A 284 -35.55 18.11 38.28
CA GLN A 284 -34.16 18.46 37.94
C GLN A 284 -33.67 19.41 39.06
N SER A 285 -32.38 19.55 39.38
CA SER A 285 -31.17 19.03 38.73
C SER A 285 -30.00 19.12 39.71
N GLN A 286 -29.15 18.07 39.86
CA GLN A 286 -27.74 18.12 40.30
C GLN A 286 -27.16 16.70 40.58
N GLN A 287 -27.07 15.80 39.59
CA GLN A 287 -26.20 14.61 39.74
C GLN A 287 -25.80 13.90 38.43
N GLN A 288 -25.16 14.60 37.49
CA GLN A 288 -24.59 13.94 36.30
C GLN A 288 -23.37 14.65 35.70
N GLN A 289 -22.31 14.86 36.50
CA GLN A 289 -21.01 15.37 36.00
C GLN A 289 -19.80 14.77 36.75
N SER A 290 -19.82 13.46 37.01
CA SER A 290 -18.72 12.78 37.75
C SER A 290 -18.48 11.34 37.31
N GLN A 291 -18.75 10.99 36.04
CA GLN A 291 -18.52 9.63 35.54
C GLN A 291 -18.25 9.55 34.02
N GLN A 292 -17.45 10.48 33.49
CA GLN A 292 -17.08 10.50 32.05
C GLN A 292 -15.62 10.93 31.81
N GLY A 293 -14.72 10.58 32.72
CA GLY A 293 -13.30 11.01 32.70
C GLY A 293 -12.26 9.89 32.81
N GLN A 294 -12.66 8.62 32.81
CA GLN A 294 -11.75 7.51 33.16
C GLN A 294 -11.91 6.24 32.30
N GLN A 295 -12.49 6.36 31.10
CA GLN A 295 -12.68 5.24 30.17
C GLN A 295 -11.99 5.43 28.81
N ASN A 296 -11.36 6.60 28.58
CA ASN A 296 -10.74 6.97 27.30
C ASN A 296 -9.20 6.91 27.31
N GLN A 297 -8.60 6.23 28.29
CA GLN A 297 -7.14 6.11 28.45
C GLN A 297 -6.61 4.66 28.38
N SER A 298 -7.51 3.70 28.11
CA SER A 298 -7.16 2.27 27.98
C SER A 298 -7.09 1.76 26.54
N GLN A 299 -7.67 2.49 25.57
CA GLN A 299 -7.71 2.08 24.16
C GLN A 299 -6.60 2.67 23.29
N GLN A 300 -5.78 3.59 23.82
CA GLN A 300 -4.67 4.21 23.06
C GLN A 300 -3.30 3.53 23.31
N SER A 301 -3.26 2.51 24.17
CA SER A 301 -2.03 1.78 24.53
C SER A 301 -1.85 0.45 23.80
N GLU A 302 -2.92 -0.17 23.29
CA GLU A 302 -2.82 -1.42 22.51
C GLU A 302 -2.29 -1.17 21.09
N SER A 303 -2.59 0.01 20.51
CA SER A 303 -2.19 0.41 19.15
C SER A 303 -0.68 0.59 18.93
N GLN A 304 0.15 0.46 19.99
CA GLN A 304 1.62 0.56 19.91
C GLN A 304 2.34 -0.68 20.51
N GLN A 305 1.63 -1.78 20.77
CA GLN A 305 2.25 -3.04 21.20
C GLN A 305 2.14 -4.19 20.18
N GLN A 306 1.57 -3.95 18.99
CA GLN A 306 1.57 -4.94 17.90
C GLN A 306 2.82 -4.90 17.01
N GLU A 307 3.66 -3.86 17.06
CA GLU A 307 4.87 -3.73 16.22
C GLU A 307 5.99 -4.76 16.52
N GLN A 308 5.81 -5.65 17.50
CA GLN A 308 6.67 -6.83 17.72
C GLN A 308 5.90 -8.16 17.73
N GLN A 309 4.62 -8.19 17.35
CA GLN A 309 3.96 -9.46 17.04
C GLN A 309 4.38 -9.89 15.63
N GLN A 310 5.19 -10.95 15.57
CA GLN A 310 5.53 -11.65 14.33
C GLN A 310 4.27 -11.84 13.46
N GLN A 311 4.33 -11.46 12.18
CA GLN A 311 3.20 -11.61 11.26
C GLN A 311 2.89 -13.10 11.04
N LYS A 312 2.01 -13.66 11.86
CA LYS A 312 1.55 -15.06 11.78
C LYS A 312 0.51 -15.22 10.67
N THR A 313 0.68 -16.26 9.87
CA THR A 313 -0.29 -16.63 8.82
C THR A 313 -1.68 -16.94 9.39
N PRO A 314 -2.76 -16.36 8.84
CA PRO A 314 -4.13 -16.70 9.24
C PRO A 314 -4.43 -18.19 9.09
N GLY A 315 -5.15 -18.77 10.05
CA GLY A 315 -5.45 -20.20 10.04
C GLY A 315 -4.34 -21.09 10.60
N ARG A 316 -3.13 -20.58 10.89
CA ARG A 316 -2.01 -21.36 11.46
C ARG A 316 -2.38 -22.05 12.79
N GLU A 317 -3.12 -21.38 13.67
CA GLU A 317 -3.65 -22.02 14.89
C GLU A 317 -4.72 -23.09 14.61
N GLN A 318 -5.54 -22.88 13.58
CA GLN A 318 -6.62 -23.80 13.22
C GLN A 318 -6.03 -25.09 12.61
N LEU A 319 -4.93 -24.97 11.85
CA LEU A 319 -4.11 -26.09 11.40
C LEU A 319 -3.48 -26.86 12.58
N GLU A 320 -2.84 -26.16 13.53
CA GLU A 320 -2.26 -26.81 14.72
C GLU A 320 -3.32 -27.57 15.54
N LYS A 321 -4.49 -26.95 15.75
CA LYS A 321 -5.63 -27.60 16.41
C LYS A 321 -6.15 -28.81 15.62
N ALA A 322 -6.16 -28.75 14.28
CA ALA A 322 -6.50 -29.91 13.45
C ALA A 322 -5.49 -31.05 13.62
N ARG A 323 -4.18 -30.77 13.65
CA ARG A 323 -3.16 -31.79 13.87
C ARG A 323 -3.26 -32.42 15.27
N GLN A 324 -3.59 -31.64 16.30
CA GLN A 324 -3.85 -32.17 17.64
C GLN A 324 -5.05 -33.13 17.68
N GLU A 325 -6.12 -32.88 16.91
CA GLU A 325 -7.21 -33.86 16.77
C GLU A 325 -6.78 -35.09 15.94
N MET A 326 -5.98 -34.92 14.89
CA MET A 326 -5.41 -36.06 14.14
C MET A 326 -4.56 -36.97 15.05
N GLU A 327 -3.79 -36.41 15.99
CA GLU A 327 -2.99 -37.18 16.96
C GLU A 327 -3.89 -37.99 17.92
N LYS A 328 -5.00 -37.41 18.41
CA LYS A 328 -6.00 -38.16 19.20
C LYS A 328 -6.68 -39.26 18.36
N ALA A 329 -6.96 -39.00 17.09
CA ALA A 329 -7.51 -40.02 16.19
C ALA A 329 -6.55 -41.21 16.03
N ILE A 330 -5.23 -40.99 16.01
CA ILE A 330 -4.22 -42.06 16.00
C ILE A 330 -4.31 -42.89 17.28
N GLU A 331 -4.38 -42.27 18.46
CA GLU A 331 -4.54 -42.99 19.73
C GLU A 331 -5.83 -43.83 19.78
N GLU A 332 -6.96 -43.27 19.33
CA GLU A 332 -8.24 -44.01 19.33
C GLU A 332 -8.24 -45.16 18.31
N LEU A 333 -7.52 -45.04 17.19
CA LEU A 333 -7.27 -46.15 16.26
C LEU A 333 -6.38 -47.24 16.87
N GLU A 334 -5.37 -46.90 17.67
CA GLU A 334 -4.58 -47.87 18.45
C GLU A 334 -5.44 -48.62 19.46
N LYS A 335 -6.29 -47.89 20.20
CA LYS A 335 -7.29 -48.43 21.14
C LYS A 335 -8.43 -49.19 20.41
N LYS A 336 -8.44 -49.21 19.07
CA LYS A 336 -9.46 -49.79 18.17
C LYS A 336 -10.85 -49.15 18.29
N GLN A 337 -10.96 -47.97 18.90
CA GLN A 337 -12.19 -47.23 19.14
C GLN A 337 -12.58 -46.38 17.92
N LYS A 338 -13.00 -47.05 16.84
CA LYS A 338 -13.33 -46.43 15.54
C LYS A 338 -14.30 -45.24 15.65
N GLU A 339 -15.33 -45.32 16.48
CA GLU A 339 -16.28 -44.21 16.65
C GLU A 339 -15.66 -42.96 17.29
N ASN A 340 -14.68 -43.10 18.19
CA ASN A 340 -14.00 -41.96 18.79
C ASN A 340 -12.95 -41.39 17.83
N ALA A 341 -12.25 -42.25 17.10
CA ALA A 341 -11.39 -41.82 15.98
C ALA A 341 -12.17 -41.00 14.94
N SER A 342 -13.37 -41.44 14.52
CA SER A 342 -14.22 -40.69 13.59
C SER A 342 -14.60 -39.30 14.10
N LYS A 343 -14.87 -39.13 15.41
CA LYS A 343 -15.17 -37.81 15.99
C LYS A 343 -13.98 -36.86 15.90
N HIS A 344 -12.79 -37.34 16.26
CA HIS A 344 -11.56 -36.55 16.12
C HIS A 344 -11.21 -36.24 14.66
N GLN A 345 -11.46 -37.17 13.73
CA GLN A 345 -11.34 -36.94 12.29
C GLN A 345 -12.31 -35.86 11.78
N ASP A 346 -13.58 -35.88 12.22
CA ASP A 346 -14.57 -34.84 11.87
C ASP A 346 -14.21 -33.47 12.47
N GLU A 347 -13.68 -33.42 13.70
CA GLU A 347 -13.17 -32.16 14.28
C GLU A 347 -11.90 -31.65 13.59
N ALA A 348 -11.00 -32.54 13.14
CA ALA A 348 -9.86 -32.17 12.31
C ALA A 348 -10.30 -31.60 10.95
N ILE A 349 -11.27 -32.22 10.28
CA ILE A 349 -11.85 -31.70 9.02
C ILE A 349 -12.48 -30.33 9.24
N ARG A 350 -13.23 -30.12 10.34
CA ARG A 350 -13.79 -28.80 10.68
C ARG A 350 -12.68 -27.77 10.89
N LYS A 351 -11.64 -28.09 11.66
CA LYS A 351 -10.51 -27.19 11.95
C LYS A 351 -9.65 -26.86 10.72
N LEU A 352 -9.43 -27.81 9.81
CA LEU A 352 -8.82 -27.53 8.50
C LEU A 352 -9.70 -26.63 7.62
N THR A 353 -11.03 -26.77 7.72
CA THR A 353 -11.97 -25.90 6.98
C THR A 353 -11.96 -24.48 7.54
N GLU A 354 -11.97 -24.31 8.87
CA GLU A 354 -11.75 -23.00 9.54
C GLU A 354 -10.42 -22.35 9.14
N ALA A 355 -9.34 -23.15 8.96
CA ALA A 355 -8.06 -22.66 8.49
C ALA A 355 -8.12 -22.20 7.02
N LYS A 356 -8.78 -22.98 6.15
CA LYS A 356 -9.00 -22.63 4.74
C LYS A 356 -9.80 -21.33 4.59
N GLU A 357 -10.88 -21.16 5.35
CA GLU A 357 -11.73 -19.96 5.27
C GLU A 357 -10.95 -18.69 5.60
N LYS A 358 -10.10 -18.71 6.63
CA LYS A 358 -9.21 -17.59 6.98
C LYS A 358 -8.15 -17.30 5.91
N LEU A 359 -7.60 -18.33 5.26
CA LEU A 359 -6.69 -18.16 4.13
C LEU A 359 -7.43 -17.54 2.92
N GLU A 360 -8.66 -17.97 2.64
CA GLU A 360 -9.49 -17.36 1.59
C GLU A 360 -9.87 -15.90 1.91
N GLU A 361 -10.11 -15.56 3.17
CA GLU A 361 -10.45 -14.20 3.61
C GLU A 361 -9.28 -13.23 3.40
N MET A 362 -8.07 -13.54 3.87
CA MET A 362 -6.89 -12.71 3.61
C MET A 362 -6.56 -12.62 2.11
N LEU A 363 -6.76 -13.71 1.35
CA LEU A 363 -6.56 -13.73 -0.10
C LEU A 363 -7.65 -12.94 -0.86
N ARG A 364 -8.81 -12.66 -0.26
CA ARG A 364 -9.77 -11.65 -0.77
C ARG A 364 -9.26 -10.24 -0.48
N GLN A 365 -8.87 -9.95 0.76
CA GLN A 365 -8.35 -8.64 1.18
C GLN A 365 -7.16 -8.19 0.31
N LEU A 366 -6.19 -9.09 0.06
CA LEU A 366 -5.01 -8.80 -0.77
C LEU A 366 -5.34 -8.62 -2.26
N ARG A 367 -6.41 -9.23 -2.79
CA ARG A 367 -6.90 -8.90 -4.15
C ARG A 367 -7.48 -7.50 -4.20
N GLU A 368 -8.25 -7.11 -3.18
CA GLU A 368 -8.88 -5.78 -3.14
C GLU A 368 -7.82 -4.69 -2.96
N GLU A 369 -6.78 -4.94 -2.15
CA GLU A 369 -5.59 -4.08 -2.03
C GLU A 369 -4.81 -3.98 -3.36
N GLU A 370 -4.51 -5.10 -4.03
CA GLU A 370 -3.85 -5.10 -5.35
C GLU A 370 -4.67 -4.33 -6.39
N ARG A 371 -6.01 -4.48 -6.38
CA ARG A 371 -6.91 -3.78 -7.30
C ARG A 371 -6.84 -2.27 -7.10
N GLU A 372 -6.84 -1.81 -5.85
CA GLU A 372 -6.71 -0.39 -5.51
C GLU A 372 -5.32 0.17 -5.86
N LEU A 373 -4.24 -0.57 -5.58
CA LEU A 373 -2.88 -0.17 -5.97
C LEU A 373 -2.76 -0.06 -7.51
N LYS A 374 -3.37 -0.99 -8.26
CA LYS A 374 -3.44 -0.92 -9.73
C LYS A 374 -4.30 0.24 -10.23
N LEU A 375 -5.45 0.51 -9.61
CA LEU A 375 -6.29 1.67 -9.92
C LEU A 375 -5.54 2.99 -9.73
N ALA A 376 -4.91 3.19 -8.56
CA ALA A 376 -4.14 4.40 -8.26
C ALA A 376 -2.90 4.55 -9.16
N ALA A 377 -2.17 3.46 -9.42
CA ALA A 377 -1.01 3.47 -10.32
C ALA A 377 -1.39 3.76 -11.79
N MET A 378 -2.60 3.39 -12.19
CA MET A 378 -3.19 3.70 -13.50
C MET A 378 -3.68 5.14 -13.57
N GLU A 379 -4.44 5.61 -12.57
CA GLU A 379 -4.92 6.99 -12.52
C GLU A 379 -3.75 7.98 -12.54
N ALA A 380 -2.72 7.75 -11.73
CA ALA A 380 -1.49 8.57 -11.73
C ALA A 380 -0.77 8.58 -13.09
N ARG A 381 -0.83 7.47 -13.85
CA ARG A 381 -0.29 7.42 -15.22
C ARG A 381 -1.16 8.26 -16.17
N LEU A 382 -2.48 8.17 -16.09
CA LEU A 382 -3.38 8.96 -16.94
C LEU A 382 -3.32 10.46 -16.59
N GLN A 383 -3.21 10.84 -15.31
CA GLN A 383 -2.99 12.23 -14.91
C GLN A 383 -1.68 12.80 -15.50
N LYS A 384 -0.58 12.05 -15.45
CA LYS A 384 0.71 12.40 -16.08
C LYS A 384 0.53 12.65 -17.59
N ILE A 385 -0.11 11.71 -18.29
CA ILE A 385 -0.39 11.79 -19.73
C ILE A 385 -1.25 13.03 -20.05
N LEU A 386 -2.35 13.26 -19.32
CA LEU A 386 -3.23 14.42 -19.48
C LEU A 386 -2.50 15.76 -19.25
N ALA A 387 -1.63 15.82 -18.24
CA ALA A 387 -0.82 17.00 -17.95
C ALA A 387 0.24 17.27 -19.03
N GLN A 388 0.71 16.25 -19.75
CA GLN A 388 1.57 16.40 -20.93
C GLN A 388 0.75 16.83 -22.15
N GLN A 389 -0.39 16.19 -22.44
CA GLN A 389 -1.26 16.52 -23.58
C GLN A 389 -1.73 17.97 -23.54
N LYS A 390 -2.15 18.47 -22.37
CA LYS A 390 -2.58 19.87 -22.19
C LYS A 390 -1.46 20.88 -22.46
N ARG A 391 -0.19 20.51 -22.26
CA ARG A 391 0.97 21.36 -22.63
C ARG A 391 1.24 21.34 -24.13
N VAL A 392 1.07 20.18 -24.79
CA VAL A 392 1.20 20.11 -26.25
C VAL A 392 0.10 20.93 -26.93
N TYR A 393 -1.16 20.69 -26.58
CA TYR A 393 -2.32 21.43 -27.09
C TYR A 393 -2.17 22.96 -26.95
N ALA A 394 -1.75 23.45 -25.77
CA ALA A 394 -1.46 24.87 -25.57
C ALA A 394 -0.30 25.37 -26.45
N GLY A 395 0.71 24.53 -26.68
CA GLY A 395 1.78 24.75 -27.65
C GLY A 395 1.25 24.88 -29.09
N THR A 396 0.45 23.91 -29.55
CA THR A 396 -0.16 23.87 -30.89
C THR A 396 -1.00 25.13 -31.14
N LEU A 397 -1.86 25.51 -30.19
CA LEU A 397 -2.62 26.77 -30.22
C LEU A 397 -1.71 28.01 -30.37
N SER A 398 -0.63 28.10 -29.58
CA SER A 398 0.29 29.25 -29.66
C SER A 398 1.04 29.37 -30.99
N ILE A 399 1.22 28.26 -31.72
CA ILE A 399 1.79 28.28 -33.07
C ILE A 399 0.72 28.69 -34.09
N ASP A 400 -0.51 28.21 -33.91
CA ASP A 400 -1.58 28.46 -34.89
C ASP A 400 -2.07 29.91 -34.87
N GLN A 401 -2.00 30.58 -33.71
CA GLN A 401 -2.23 32.03 -33.54
C GLN A 401 -1.37 32.91 -34.47
N VAL A 402 -0.20 32.43 -34.92
CA VAL A 402 0.62 33.11 -35.92
C VAL A 402 0.12 32.72 -37.32
N PRO A 403 -0.26 33.66 -38.21
CA PRO A 403 -0.68 33.34 -39.57
C PRO A 403 0.40 32.55 -40.32
N GLU A 404 0.02 31.57 -41.15
CA GLU A 404 0.97 30.64 -41.78
C GLU A 404 2.10 31.33 -42.57
N LYS A 405 1.79 32.47 -43.22
CA LYS A 405 2.75 33.29 -43.98
C LYS A 405 3.79 34.02 -43.10
N GLU A 406 3.54 34.12 -41.79
CA GLU A 406 4.39 34.78 -40.80
C GLU A 406 5.16 33.78 -39.91
N ARG A 407 4.90 32.47 -40.07
CA ARG A 407 5.54 31.39 -39.30
C ARG A 407 7.02 31.23 -39.70
N THR A 408 7.90 31.96 -39.02
CA THR A 408 9.36 31.77 -39.09
C THR A 408 9.78 30.37 -38.62
N SER A 409 10.99 29.92 -38.99
CA SER A 409 11.53 28.59 -38.69
C SER A 409 11.53 28.19 -37.19
N ARG A 410 11.40 29.16 -36.26
CA ARG A 410 11.20 28.89 -34.83
C ARG A 410 9.88 28.17 -34.55
N HIS A 411 8.83 28.50 -35.29
CA HIS A 411 7.51 27.88 -35.20
C HIS A 411 7.55 26.44 -35.71
N THR A 412 8.18 26.22 -36.87
CA THR A 412 8.47 24.89 -37.42
C THR A 412 9.26 24.03 -36.43
N ALA A 413 10.32 24.59 -35.82
CA ALA A 413 11.12 23.89 -34.82
C ALA A 413 10.32 23.54 -33.55
N ARG A 414 9.43 24.43 -33.08
CA ARG A 414 8.54 24.15 -31.94
C ARG A 414 7.50 23.08 -32.31
N ALA A 415 6.92 23.08 -33.51
CA ALA A 415 6.00 22.03 -33.96
C ALA A 415 6.68 20.65 -34.01
N VAL A 416 7.91 20.58 -34.53
CA VAL A 416 8.73 19.35 -34.52
C VAL A 416 9.13 18.94 -33.09
N GLN A 417 9.31 19.88 -32.16
CA GLN A 417 9.49 19.55 -30.74
C GLN A 417 8.22 18.97 -30.12
N LEU A 418 7.06 19.59 -30.35
CA LEU A 418 5.77 19.10 -29.87
C LEU A 418 5.45 17.71 -30.41
N SER A 419 5.76 17.45 -31.68
CA SER A 419 5.66 16.11 -32.29
C SER A 419 6.44 15.03 -31.52
N ARG A 420 7.61 15.37 -30.97
CA ARG A 420 8.41 14.47 -30.12
C ARG A 420 7.84 14.35 -28.70
N GLU A 421 7.28 15.43 -28.16
CA GLU A 421 6.54 15.42 -26.89
C GLU A 421 5.33 14.45 -27.00
N GLU A 422 4.57 14.47 -28.11
CA GLU A 422 3.54 13.47 -28.44
C GLU A 422 4.08 12.05 -28.59
N THR A 423 5.23 11.83 -29.25
CA THR A 423 5.82 10.48 -29.34
C THR A 423 6.09 9.89 -27.94
N LEU A 424 6.54 10.72 -26.99
CA LEU A 424 6.75 10.30 -25.61
C LEU A 424 5.42 10.01 -24.90
N ILE A 425 4.40 10.83 -25.11
CA ILE A 425 3.02 10.56 -24.62
C ILE A 425 2.54 9.20 -25.14
N GLY A 426 2.74 8.90 -26.43
CA GLY A 426 2.38 7.62 -27.04
C GLY A 426 3.03 6.42 -26.33
N THR A 427 4.30 6.53 -25.94
CA THR A 427 4.97 5.46 -25.16
C THR A 427 4.42 5.30 -23.74
N GLU A 428 3.90 6.36 -23.11
CA GLU A 428 3.22 6.25 -21.81
C GLU A 428 1.81 5.66 -21.95
N VAL A 429 1.10 5.95 -23.04
CA VAL A 429 -0.17 5.29 -23.38
C VAL A 429 0.05 3.81 -23.68
N ASP A 430 1.10 3.42 -24.40
CA ASP A 430 1.46 2.01 -24.61
C ASP A 430 1.69 1.26 -23.29
N LYS A 431 2.40 1.87 -22.32
CA LYS A 431 2.52 1.33 -20.95
C LYS A 431 1.16 1.20 -20.25
N ALA A 432 0.22 2.12 -20.50
CA ALA A 432 -1.13 2.10 -19.91
C ALA A 432 -2.01 0.98 -20.51
N VAL A 433 -1.95 0.80 -21.83
CA VAL A 433 -2.65 -0.28 -22.56
C VAL A 433 -2.17 -1.66 -22.08
N LEU A 434 -0.87 -1.81 -21.82
CA LEU A 434 -0.31 -3.07 -21.31
C LEU A 434 -0.85 -3.40 -19.90
N MET A 435 -0.91 -2.43 -18.99
CA MET A 435 -1.45 -2.64 -17.63
C MET A 435 -2.90 -3.15 -17.60
N ILE A 436 -3.76 -2.75 -18.54
CA ILE A 436 -5.14 -3.29 -18.67
C ILE A 436 -5.16 -4.64 -19.38
N LYS A 437 -4.24 -4.91 -20.32
CA LYS A 437 -4.15 -6.23 -20.97
C LYS A 437 -3.72 -7.34 -20.01
N ASP A 438 -2.87 -7.02 -19.03
CA ASP A 438 -2.43 -7.95 -17.98
C ASP A 438 -3.54 -8.22 -16.93
N GLU A 439 -4.54 -7.34 -16.83
CA GLU A 439 -5.78 -7.56 -16.07
C GLU A 439 -6.83 -8.36 -16.87
N GLY A 440 -6.92 -8.10 -18.18
CA GLY A 440 -7.69 -8.89 -19.14
C GLY A 440 -9.22 -8.79 -19.07
N SER A 441 -9.79 -8.10 -18.07
CA SER A 441 -11.25 -8.04 -17.87
C SER A 441 -11.91 -6.69 -18.20
N SER A 442 -11.19 -5.56 -18.18
CA SER A 442 -11.68 -4.27 -18.70
C SER A 442 -11.53 -4.18 -20.24
N VAL A 443 -12.63 -4.03 -20.97
CA VAL A 443 -12.68 -4.16 -22.44
C VAL A 443 -12.81 -2.80 -23.11
N ALA A 444 -13.81 -2.01 -22.71
CA ALA A 444 -14.05 -0.67 -23.24
C ALA A 444 -12.96 0.31 -22.81
N PHE A 445 -12.35 0.14 -21.64
CA PHE A 445 -11.17 0.91 -21.24
C PHE A 445 -9.93 0.56 -22.08
N GLY A 446 -9.68 -0.73 -22.35
CA GLY A 446 -8.58 -1.16 -23.22
C GLY A 446 -8.71 -0.62 -24.65
N GLU A 447 -9.93 -0.56 -25.17
CA GLU A 447 -10.25 0.07 -26.46
C GLU A 447 -10.07 1.60 -26.42
N ALA A 448 -10.59 2.29 -25.40
CA ALA A 448 -10.48 3.75 -25.27
C ALA A 448 -9.01 4.24 -25.21
N LEU A 449 -8.14 3.50 -24.50
CA LEU A 449 -6.70 3.76 -24.50
C LEU A 449 -6.06 3.49 -25.86
N THR A 450 -6.60 2.55 -26.64
CA THR A 450 -6.14 2.25 -28.00
C THR A 450 -6.57 3.35 -28.98
N GLU A 451 -7.78 3.91 -28.87
CA GLU A 451 -8.18 5.11 -29.62
C GLU A 451 -7.29 6.32 -29.29
N VAL A 452 -7.02 6.57 -28.01
CA VAL A 452 -6.11 7.64 -27.56
C VAL A 452 -4.70 7.47 -28.15
N ARG A 453 -4.19 6.24 -28.18
CA ARG A 453 -2.89 5.91 -28.78
C ARG A 453 -2.84 6.23 -30.27
N GLU A 454 -3.87 5.88 -31.03
CA GLU A 454 -3.97 6.20 -32.46
C GLU A 454 -4.00 7.71 -32.70
N ASP A 455 -4.79 8.43 -31.90
CA ASP A 455 -4.92 9.89 -32.04
C ASP A 455 -3.61 10.61 -31.69
N VAL A 456 -2.92 10.23 -30.62
CA VAL A 456 -1.58 10.76 -30.25
C VAL A 456 -0.55 10.54 -31.38
N LEU A 457 -0.56 9.37 -32.02
CA LEU A 457 0.32 9.11 -33.17
C LEU A 457 -0.06 9.96 -34.40
N SER A 458 -1.36 10.21 -34.62
CA SER A 458 -1.84 11.09 -35.68
C SER A 458 -1.42 12.55 -35.45
N VAL A 459 -1.58 13.06 -34.21
CA VAL A 459 -1.12 14.39 -33.80
C VAL A 459 0.39 14.51 -33.97
N SER A 460 1.18 13.54 -33.46
CA SER A 460 2.64 13.51 -33.65
C SER A 460 3.04 13.63 -35.13
N TYR A 461 2.41 12.86 -36.03
CA TYR A 461 2.67 12.91 -37.47
C TYR A 461 2.28 14.26 -38.10
N ARG A 462 1.16 14.86 -37.70
CA ARG A 462 0.69 16.17 -38.18
C ARG A 462 1.58 17.31 -37.70
N LEU A 463 1.97 17.33 -36.42
CA LEU A 463 2.86 18.34 -35.85
C LEU A 463 4.27 18.29 -36.46
N ASN A 464 4.77 17.11 -36.83
CA ASN A 464 6.04 16.99 -37.55
C ASN A 464 6.02 17.69 -38.93
N GLN A 465 4.83 17.75 -39.55
CA GLN A 465 4.57 18.49 -40.79
C GLN A 465 4.19 19.97 -40.56
N THR A 466 4.29 20.47 -39.32
CA THR A 466 3.81 21.81 -38.91
C THR A 466 2.31 22.04 -39.15
N LYS A 467 1.51 20.97 -39.27
CA LYS A 467 0.04 21.03 -39.38
C LYS A 467 -0.56 21.27 -38.00
N VAL A 468 -0.62 22.52 -37.58
CA VAL A 468 -1.11 22.96 -36.25
C VAL A 468 -2.57 23.44 -36.22
N GLY A 469 -3.24 23.52 -37.36
CA GLY A 469 -4.59 24.08 -37.49
C GLY A 469 -5.70 23.23 -36.83
N THR A 470 -6.94 23.73 -36.93
CA THR A 470 -8.18 23.17 -36.35
C THR A 470 -8.20 21.64 -36.21
N LEU A 471 -8.01 20.91 -37.31
CA LEU A 471 -8.13 19.44 -37.32
C LEU A 471 -7.01 18.69 -36.55
N THR A 472 -5.93 19.36 -36.13
CA THR A 472 -4.98 18.81 -35.14
C THR A 472 -5.46 19.12 -33.72
N GLN A 473 -5.87 20.38 -33.49
CA GLN A 473 -6.39 20.85 -32.19
C GLN A 473 -7.64 20.08 -31.74
N GLU A 474 -8.53 19.70 -32.67
CA GLU A 474 -9.71 18.87 -32.36
C GLU A 474 -9.34 17.44 -31.95
N ILE A 475 -8.24 16.87 -32.49
CA ILE A 475 -7.74 15.55 -32.10
C ILE A 475 -7.06 15.65 -30.73
N GLU A 476 -6.26 16.69 -30.49
CA GLU A 476 -5.68 17.00 -29.18
C GLU A 476 -6.76 17.18 -28.10
N GLN A 477 -7.88 17.85 -28.42
CA GLN A 477 -9.06 17.96 -27.54
C GLN A 477 -9.73 16.59 -27.31
N ASP A 478 -9.94 15.79 -28.36
CA ASP A 478 -10.59 14.48 -28.26
C ASP A 478 -9.78 13.51 -27.37
N ILE A 479 -8.44 13.58 -27.42
CA ILE A 479 -7.52 12.89 -26.49
C ILE A 479 -7.68 13.42 -25.07
N ILE A 480 -7.65 14.74 -24.87
CA ILE A 480 -7.79 15.37 -23.54
C ILE A 480 -9.09 14.92 -22.86
N SER A 481 -10.22 14.98 -23.56
CA SER A 481 -11.50 14.54 -22.99
C SER A 481 -11.55 13.03 -22.76
N ALA A 482 -10.94 12.19 -23.61
CA ALA A 482 -10.88 10.75 -23.35
C ALA A 482 -10.12 10.42 -22.06
N LEU A 483 -9.00 11.10 -21.83
CA LEU A 483 -8.20 10.96 -20.61
C LEU A 483 -8.96 11.45 -19.36
N GLU A 484 -9.67 12.58 -19.47
CA GLU A 484 -10.52 13.10 -18.39
C GLU A 484 -11.66 12.14 -18.03
N GLU A 485 -12.37 11.60 -19.03
CA GLU A 485 -13.43 10.61 -18.84
C GLU A 485 -12.92 9.30 -18.21
N MET A 486 -11.72 8.85 -18.60
CA MET A 486 -11.08 7.67 -17.98
C MET A 486 -10.64 7.93 -16.53
N ILE A 487 -10.06 9.09 -16.24
CA ILE A 487 -9.66 9.47 -14.86
C ILE A 487 -10.89 9.59 -13.96
N GLU A 488 -11.94 10.31 -14.39
CA GLU A 488 -13.19 10.46 -13.63
C GLU A 488 -13.83 9.09 -13.28
N ALA A 489 -13.75 8.15 -14.22
CA ALA A 489 -14.31 6.81 -14.04
C ALA A 489 -13.43 5.90 -13.14
N LEU A 490 -12.10 6.05 -13.15
CA LEU A 490 -11.18 5.40 -12.19
C LEU A 490 -11.38 5.95 -10.78
N GLN A 491 -11.47 7.28 -10.62
CA GLN A 491 -11.69 7.94 -9.32
C GLN A 491 -12.97 7.44 -8.65
N LYS A 492 -14.09 7.42 -9.40
CA LYS A 492 -15.38 6.89 -8.93
C LYS A 492 -15.36 5.41 -8.56
N GLU A 493 -14.42 4.65 -9.09
CA GLU A 493 -14.24 3.23 -8.77
C GLU A 493 -13.42 3.01 -7.48
N MET A 494 -12.51 3.94 -7.16
CA MET A 494 -11.85 4.00 -5.84
C MET A 494 -12.81 4.51 -4.76
N GLU A 495 -13.58 5.57 -5.04
CA GLU A 495 -14.64 6.06 -4.13
C GLU A 495 -15.61 4.92 -3.75
N LYS A 496 -16.02 4.12 -4.74
CA LYS A 496 -16.85 2.91 -4.52
C LYS A 496 -16.16 1.85 -3.65
N SER A 497 -14.86 1.59 -3.81
CA SER A 497 -14.20 0.53 -3.03
C SER A 497 -14.01 0.91 -1.57
N GLU A 498 -13.71 2.17 -1.27
CA GLU A 498 -13.76 2.68 0.10
C GLU A 498 -15.17 2.52 0.69
N ASP A 499 -16.20 2.83 -0.08
CA ASP A 499 -17.59 2.79 0.36
C ASP A 499 -18.15 1.36 0.49
N GLU A 500 -17.62 0.39 -0.24
CA GLU A 500 -17.85 -1.04 0.02
C GLU A 500 -17.15 -1.46 1.32
N LYS A 501 -15.89 -1.07 1.54
CA LYS A 501 -15.14 -1.37 2.78
C LYS A 501 -15.84 -0.84 4.03
N LYS A 502 -16.28 0.43 4.01
CA LYS A 502 -17.05 1.07 5.10
C LYS A 502 -18.35 0.30 5.42
N LYS A 503 -19.00 -0.29 4.41
CA LYS A 503 -20.25 -1.06 4.56
C LYS A 503 -20.00 -2.50 5.02
N GLN A 504 -18.95 -3.16 4.54
CA GLN A 504 -18.56 -4.51 5.00
C GLN A 504 -18.23 -4.55 6.50
N GLN A 505 -17.67 -3.47 7.06
CA GLN A 505 -17.46 -3.34 8.51
C GLN A 505 -18.75 -3.33 9.36
N GLN A 506 -19.94 -3.17 8.74
CA GLN A 506 -21.23 -3.18 9.44
C GLN A 506 -22.09 -4.43 9.16
N GLN A 507 -21.74 -5.27 8.19
CA GLN A 507 -22.48 -6.50 7.87
C GLN A 507 -21.53 -7.68 7.59
N GLN A 508 -21.38 -8.57 8.57
CA GLN A 508 -20.87 -9.92 8.31
C GLN A 508 -21.93 -10.75 7.57
N GLN A 509 -21.45 -11.70 6.76
CA GLN A 509 -22.21 -12.68 5.97
C GLN A 509 -22.93 -12.14 4.71
N GLN A 510 -22.32 -12.37 3.55
CA GLN A 510 -22.93 -13.32 2.62
C GLN A 510 -21.89 -14.10 1.82
N GLN A 511 -22.19 -15.38 1.54
CA GLN A 511 -21.26 -16.29 0.88
C GLN A 511 -21.38 -16.19 -0.65
N GLY A 512 -20.34 -15.63 -1.28
CA GLY A 512 -20.04 -15.81 -2.69
C GLY A 512 -18.60 -16.30 -2.86
N ALA A 513 -18.39 -17.19 -3.84
CA ALA A 513 -17.05 -17.46 -4.36
C ALA A 513 -16.64 -16.25 -5.22
N PRO A 514 -15.49 -15.58 -4.96
CA PRO A 514 -15.08 -14.44 -5.77
C PRO A 514 -14.71 -14.92 -7.18
N LYS A 515 -15.43 -14.43 -8.20
CA LYS A 515 -14.73 -14.06 -9.43
C LYS A 515 -13.86 -12.85 -9.10
N ASP A 516 -12.67 -12.78 -9.68
CA ASP A 516 -11.84 -11.59 -9.56
C ASP A 516 -12.63 -10.37 -10.10
N LYS A 517 -12.77 -9.33 -9.27
CA LYS A 517 -13.37 -8.05 -9.68
C LYS A 517 -12.41 -7.42 -10.68
N SER A 518 -12.91 -7.06 -11.87
CA SER A 518 -12.18 -6.19 -12.81
C SER A 518 -11.80 -4.87 -12.11
N LEU A 519 -10.76 -4.20 -12.61
CA LEU A 519 -10.37 -2.87 -12.14
C LEU A 519 -11.59 -1.95 -12.15
N VAL A 520 -12.40 -1.98 -13.22
CA VAL A 520 -13.53 -1.07 -13.43
C VAL A 520 -14.87 -1.80 -13.45
N ASP A 521 -15.92 -1.21 -12.87
CA ASP A 521 -17.26 -1.81 -12.91
C ASP A 521 -17.93 -1.78 -14.30
N MET A 522 -18.89 -2.69 -14.49
CA MET A 522 -19.65 -2.82 -15.74
C MET A 522 -20.43 -1.53 -16.10
N LEU A 523 -20.77 -0.69 -15.12
CA LEU A 523 -21.45 0.57 -15.38
C LEU A 523 -20.50 1.63 -15.97
N ALA A 524 -19.25 1.68 -15.51
CA ALA A 524 -18.20 2.53 -16.07
C ALA A 524 -17.70 2.02 -17.42
N GLU A 525 -17.59 0.70 -17.64
CA GLU A 525 -17.37 0.12 -18.97
C GLU A 525 -18.47 0.53 -19.97
N ILE A 526 -19.76 0.46 -19.58
CA ILE A 526 -20.88 0.91 -20.42
C ILE A 526 -20.87 2.43 -20.65
N LYS A 527 -20.47 3.23 -19.66
CA LYS A 527 -20.25 4.68 -19.84
C LYS A 527 -19.12 4.94 -20.84
N MET A 528 -18.03 4.18 -20.79
CA MET A 528 -16.89 4.31 -21.71
C MET A 528 -17.30 3.99 -23.16
N LEU A 529 -18.07 2.92 -23.39
CA LEU A 529 -18.68 2.64 -24.70
C LEU A 529 -19.52 3.83 -25.21
N ARG A 530 -20.34 4.44 -24.34
CA ARG A 530 -21.15 5.62 -24.69
C ARG A 530 -20.28 6.83 -25.03
N SER A 531 -19.20 7.08 -24.27
CA SER A 531 -18.28 8.19 -24.52
C SER A 531 -17.51 8.03 -25.84
N MET A 532 -16.96 6.84 -26.13
CA MET A 532 -16.36 6.55 -27.44
C MET A 532 -17.38 6.76 -28.58
N GLN A 533 -18.60 6.24 -28.42
CA GLN A 533 -19.66 6.42 -29.42
C GLN A 533 -20.06 7.89 -29.65
N LEU A 534 -20.05 8.72 -28.60
CA LEU A 534 -20.27 10.17 -28.70
C LEU A 534 -19.09 10.87 -29.38
N ARG A 535 -17.84 10.49 -29.08
CA ARG A 535 -16.62 11.00 -29.72
C ARG A 535 -16.66 10.75 -31.24
N VAL A 536 -16.96 9.51 -31.65
CA VAL A 536 -17.18 9.15 -33.05
C VAL A 536 -18.30 10.00 -33.68
N ASN A 537 -19.45 10.16 -33.03
CA ASN A 537 -20.55 10.96 -33.57
C ASN A 537 -20.16 12.44 -33.75
N ASN A 538 -19.46 13.02 -32.79
CA ASN A 538 -18.99 14.41 -32.82
C ASN A 538 -17.94 14.61 -33.93
N ARG A 539 -16.98 13.70 -34.07
CA ARG A 539 -15.93 13.79 -35.10
C ARG A 539 -16.48 13.58 -36.51
N THR A 540 -17.48 12.71 -36.70
CA THR A 540 -18.23 12.62 -37.97
C THR A 540 -18.89 13.96 -38.32
N ARG A 541 -19.56 14.64 -37.38
CA ARG A 541 -20.18 15.96 -37.61
C ARG A 541 -19.16 17.08 -37.84
N ARG A 542 -17.94 16.99 -37.29
CA ARG A 542 -16.84 17.92 -37.59
C ARG A 542 -16.35 17.72 -39.03
N ILE A 543 -16.08 16.47 -39.43
CA ILE A 543 -15.67 16.12 -40.80
C ILE A 543 -16.74 16.53 -41.82
N GLU A 544 -18.03 16.36 -41.51
CA GLU A 544 -19.14 16.83 -42.35
C GLU A 544 -19.07 18.33 -42.64
N LYS A 545 -18.73 19.16 -41.65
CA LYS A 545 -18.56 20.60 -41.80
C LYS A 545 -17.30 20.94 -42.59
N LEU A 546 -16.16 20.34 -42.23
CA LEU A 546 -14.89 20.53 -42.93
C LEU A 546 -15.00 20.14 -44.41
N ALA A 547 -15.79 19.12 -44.76
CA ALA A 547 -16.05 18.71 -46.14
C ALA A 547 -16.88 19.72 -46.96
N GLN A 548 -17.54 20.69 -46.31
CA GLN A 548 -18.28 21.78 -46.96
C GLN A 548 -17.40 23.03 -47.20
N GLU A 549 -16.19 23.09 -46.64
CA GLU A 549 -15.25 24.18 -46.87
C GLU A 549 -14.66 24.12 -48.29
N LYS A 550 -14.39 25.28 -48.90
CA LYS A 550 -13.96 25.34 -50.31
C LYS A 550 -12.59 24.73 -50.55
N ASP A 551 -11.68 24.89 -49.60
CA ASP A 551 -10.28 24.47 -49.67
C ASP A 551 -10.05 23.15 -48.90
N ALA A 552 -11.11 22.38 -48.64
CA ALA A 552 -11.10 21.15 -47.87
C ALA A 552 -10.21 20.05 -48.48
N ASN A 553 -9.22 19.57 -47.72
CA ASN A 553 -8.38 18.46 -48.13
C ASN A 553 -9.14 17.12 -48.04
N ARG A 554 -9.86 16.79 -49.12
CA ARG A 554 -10.69 15.58 -49.23
C ARG A 554 -9.94 14.26 -48.96
N ALA A 555 -8.63 14.20 -49.17
CA ALA A 555 -7.86 12.98 -48.89
C ALA A 555 -7.73 12.73 -47.37
N ASP A 556 -7.35 13.75 -46.60
CA ASP A 556 -7.25 13.71 -45.12
C ASP A 556 -8.63 13.41 -44.50
N LEU A 557 -9.70 14.03 -45.03
CA LEU A 557 -11.06 13.78 -44.57
C LEU A 557 -11.55 12.34 -44.87
N LEU A 558 -11.17 11.75 -46.02
CA LEU A 558 -11.51 10.34 -46.33
C LEU A 558 -10.75 9.35 -45.44
N GLU A 559 -9.46 9.60 -45.19
CA GLU A 559 -8.64 8.81 -44.25
C GLU A 559 -9.26 8.82 -42.85
N GLN A 560 -9.72 9.97 -42.37
CA GLN A 560 -10.37 10.07 -41.07
C GLN A 560 -11.78 9.45 -41.03
N LEU A 561 -12.55 9.49 -42.12
CA LEU A 561 -13.82 8.72 -42.19
C LEU A 561 -13.59 7.21 -42.12
N GLN A 562 -12.52 6.70 -42.73
CA GLN A 562 -12.16 5.29 -42.62
C GLN A 562 -11.76 4.93 -41.18
N ASN A 563 -10.89 5.72 -40.55
CA ASN A 563 -10.50 5.52 -39.14
C ASN A 563 -11.71 5.54 -38.18
N LEU A 564 -12.73 6.38 -38.45
CA LEU A 564 -13.98 6.39 -37.67
C LEU A 564 -14.85 5.15 -37.93
N ALA A 565 -14.86 4.59 -39.14
CA ALA A 565 -15.58 3.35 -39.44
C ALA A 565 -14.93 2.14 -38.74
N ASP A 566 -13.59 2.10 -38.70
CA ASP A 566 -12.85 1.08 -37.96
C ASP A 566 -13.11 1.18 -36.46
N ARG A 567 -13.07 2.39 -35.87
CA ARG A 567 -13.47 2.63 -34.46
C ARG A 567 -14.90 2.21 -34.17
N GLN A 568 -15.86 2.57 -35.03
CA GLN A 568 -17.26 2.14 -34.90
C GLN A 568 -17.40 0.61 -34.86
N THR A 569 -16.58 -0.10 -35.64
CA THR A 569 -16.49 -1.57 -35.63
C THR A 569 -15.88 -2.11 -34.34
N ARG A 570 -14.83 -1.46 -33.80
CA ARG A 570 -14.20 -1.87 -32.53
C ARG A 570 -15.10 -1.61 -31.32
N ILE A 571 -15.82 -0.48 -31.28
CA ILE A 571 -16.87 -0.19 -30.29
C ILE A 571 -17.97 -1.27 -30.34
N GLN A 572 -18.41 -1.69 -31.53
CA GLN A 572 -19.37 -2.78 -31.69
C GLN A 572 -18.82 -4.11 -31.13
N ASN A 573 -17.56 -4.45 -31.41
CA ASN A 573 -16.91 -5.65 -30.88
C ASN A 573 -16.77 -5.63 -29.36
N ALA A 574 -16.33 -4.51 -28.77
CA ALA A 574 -16.24 -4.32 -27.32
C ALA A 574 -17.62 -4.46 -26.66
N THR A 575 -18.65 -3.85 -27.24
CA THR A 575 -20.06 -3.98 -26.81
C THR A 575 -20.52 -5.44 -26.83
N TYR A 576 -20.21 -6.19 -27.89
CA TYR A 576 -20.56 -7.61 -28.00
C TYR A 576 -19.81 -8.50 -27.00
N ILE A 577 -18.52 -8.25 -26.74
CA ILE A 577 -17.73 -8.98 -25.73
C ILE A 577 -18.33 -8.78 -24.34
N LEU A 578 -18.64 -7.52 -23.98
CA LEU A 578 -19.24 -7.17 -22.68
C LEU A 578 -20.66 -7.74 -22.53
N ALA A 579 -21.49 -7.66 -23.57
CA ALA A 579 -22.85 -8.21 -23.57
C ALA A 579 -22.89 -9.75 -23.52
N THR A 580 -21.88 -10.43 -24.07
CA THR A 580 -21.77 -11.90 -24.00
C THR A 580 -20.94 -12.40 -22.81
N GLY A 581 -20.36 -11.50 -22.01
CA GLY A 581 -19.55 -11.86 -20.85
C GLY A 581 -18.26 -12.62 -21.19
N LYS A 582 -17.73 -12.46 -22.42
CA LYS A 582 -16.52 -13.15 -22.91
C LYS A 582 -15.22 -12.70 -22.24
N ASN A 583 -15.30 -11.76 -21.31
CA ASN A 583 -14.23 -11.20 -20.49
C ASN A 583 -14.29 -11.68 -19.02
N LYS A 584 -14.91 -12.84 -18.73
CA LYS A 584 -15.19 -13.33 -17.37
C LYS A 584 -15.05 -14.85 -17.21
#